data_AF-A0A842FX24-F1
#
_entry.id   AF-A0A842FX24-F1
#
_cell.length_a   1.000
_cell.length_b   1.000
_cell.length_c   1.000
_cell.angle_alpha   90.00
_cell.angle_beta   90.00
_cell.angle_gamma   90.00
#
_symmetry.space_group_name_H-M   'P 1'
#
loop_
_entity.id
_entity.type
_entity.pdbx_description
1 polymer ?
#
loop_
_entity_poly.entity_id
_entity_poly.type
_entity_poly.pdbx_seq_one_letter_code
_entity_poly.pdbx_strand_id
1 'polypeptide(L)' 'MKSKVYIATITYRDKDVWQSFSIEVTAKNKRQARDRAWDYALFTKVIGFRSIYSVTAFKHKPGEYLISL' A
#
# COMPACT_ATOMS: atom_id res chain seq x y z
N MET A 1 -9.83 9.46 -17.40
CA MET A 1 -9.98 8.15 -16.72
C MET A 1 -10.49 8.40 -15.30
N LYS A 2 -11.61 7.77 -14.90
CA LYS A 2 -12.17 7.91 -13.54
C LYS A 2 -11.25 7.27 -12.50
N SER A 3 -11.08 7.90 -11.34
CA SER A 3 -10.32 7.36 -10.21
C SER A 3 -11.05 6.19 -9.56
N LYS A 4 -10.29 5.25 -8.99
CA LYS A 4 -10.76 4.05 -8.28
C LYS A 4 -10.06 4.00 -6.92
N VAL A 5 -10.66 3.33 -5.94
CA VAL A 5 -10.00 3.05 -4.66
C VAL A 5 -9.14 1.80 -4.80
N TYR A 6 -7.94 1.85 -4.24
CA TYR A 6 -7.00 0.75 -4.15
C TYR A 6 -6.61 0.54 -2.69
N ILE A 7 -6.46 -0.70 -2.25
CA ILE A 7 -5.74 -1.00 -1.02
C ILE A 7 -4.28 -1.24 -1.41
N ALA A 8 -3.38 -0.41 -0.90
CA ALA A 8 -1.96 -0.56 -1.07
C ALA A 8 -1.32 -1.06 0.23
N THR A 9 -0.57 -2.15 0.14
CA THR A 9 0.12 -2.76 1.28
C THR A 9 1.62 -2.56 1.12
N ILE A 10 2.25 -1.99 2.15
CA ILE A 10 3.68 -1.74 2.22
C ILE A 10 4.28 -2.75 3.20
N THR A 11 5.26 -3.52 2.73
CA THR A 11 6.05 -4.43 3.57
C THR A 11 7.46 -3.88 3.69
N TYR A 12 7.93 -3.75 4.93
CA TYR A 12 9.21 -3.14 5.25
C TYR A 12 9.88 -3.85 6.43
N ARG A 13 11.18 -3.61 6.58
CA ARG A 13 11.99 -4.12 7.68
C ARG A 13 12.31 -3.00 8.66
N ASP A 14 11.98 -3.21 9.93
CA ASP A 14 12.31 -2.30 11.02
C ASP A 14 12.96 -3.08 12.17
N LYS A 15 14.19 -2.69 12.55
CA LYS A 15 15.02 -3.37 13.56
C LYS A 15 15.02 -4.90 13.40
N ASP A 16 15.33 -5.34 12.18
CA ASP A 16 15.35 -6.75 11.74
C ASP A 16 14.00 -7.48 11.68
N VAL A 17 12.90 -6.86 12.10
CA VAL A 17 11.54 -7.42 12.05
C VAL A 17 10.82 -7.00 10.76
N TRP A 18 10.19 -7.95 10.10
CA TRP A 18 9.31 -7.68 8.96
C TRP A 18 7.94 -7.21 9.44
N GLN A 19 7.53 -6.03 8.98
CA GLN A 19 6.25 -5.42 9.28
C GLN A 19 5.52 -5.08 7.99
N SER A 20 4.19 -5.00 8.07
CA SER A 20 3.36 -4.54 6.96
C SER A 20 2.21 -3.69 7.44
N PHE A 21 1.83 -2.69 6.65
CA PHE A 21 0.59 -1.94 6.84
C PHE A 21 -0.09 -1.70 5.50
N SER A 22 -1.41 -1.51 5.55
CA SER A 22 -2.24 -1.23 4.39
C SER A 22 -2.87 0.15 4.49
N ILE A 23 -2.99 0.84 3.35
CA ILE A 23 -3.67 2.13 3.23
C ILE A 23 -4.63 2.10 2.05
N GLU A 24 -5.74 2.83 2.17
CA GLU A 24 -6.63 3.09 1.05
C GLU A 24 -6.16 4.29 0.25
N VAL A 25 -6.07 4.12 -1.07
CA VAL A 25 -5.55 5.13 -1.99
C VAL A 25 -6.49 5.28 -3.18
N THR A 26 -7.04 6.48 -3.37
CA THR A 26 -7.82 6.82 -4.56
C THR A 26 -6.89 7.15 -5.72
N ALA A 27 -6.75 6.27 -6.72
CA ALA A 27 -5.83 6.44 -7.85
C ALA A 27 -6.49 6.09 -9.20
N LYS A 28 -5.89 6.56 -10.30
CA LYS A 28 -6.33 6.24 -11.67
C LYS A 28 -6.01 4.80 -12.05
N ASN A 29 -4.88 4.27 -11.58
CA ASN A 29 -4.40 2.92 -11.89
C ASN A 29 -3.54 2.36 -10.74
N LYS A 30 -3.18 1.07 -10.82
CA LYS A 30 -2.37 0.37 -9.80
C LYS A 30 -0.99 1.01 -9.60
N ARG A 31 -0.36 1.52 -10.67
CA ARG A 31 0.97 2.15 -10.59
C ARG A 31 0.91 3.40 -9.71
N GLN A 32 -0.02 4.30 -10.01
CA GLN A 32 -0.22 5.51 -9.21
C GLN A 32 -0.60 5.21 -7.75
N ALA A 33 -1.34 4.13 -7.49
CA ALA A 33 -1.64 3.70 -6.12
C ALA A 33 -0.36 3.29 -5.37
N ARG A 34 0.54 2.53 -6.02
CA ARG A 34 1.83 2.16 -5.44
C ARG A 34 2.74 3.36 -5.23
N ASP A 35 2.82 4.27 -6.19
CA ASP A 35 3.67 5.47 -6.10
C ASP A 35 3.25 6.32 -4.88
N ARG A 36 1.94 6.55 -4.70
CA ARG A 36 1.42 7.27 -3.53
C ARG A 36 1.64 6.53 -2.21
N ALA A 37 1.54 5.21 -2.22
CA ALA A 37 1.80 4.40 -1.03
C ALA A 37 3.28 4.40 -0.65
N TRP A 38 4.17 4.41 -1.65
CA TRP A 38 5.60 4.59 -1.46
C TRP A 38 5.91 5.97 -0.86
N ASP A 39 5.35 7.04 -1.42
CA ASP A 39 5.52 8.40 -0.90
C ASP A 39 5.01 8.51 0.55
N TYR A 40 3.85 7.92 0.84
CA TYR A 40 3.31 7.88 2.20
C TYR A 40 4.25 7.15 3.17
N ALA A 41 4.84 6.03 2.75
CA ALA A 41 5.80 5.29 3.57
C ALA A 41 7.08 6.12 3.84
N LEU A 42 7.63 6.78 2.82
CA LEU A 42 8.85 7.57 2.93
C LEU A 42 8.66 8.85 3.74
N PHE A 43 7.59 9.61 3.47
CA PHE A 43 7.46 10.98 3.95
C PHE A 43 6.53 11.12 5.15
N THR A 44 5.54 10.23 5.30
CA THR A 44 4.60 10.27 6.44
C THR A 44 5.01 9.30 7.54
N LYS A 45 5.36 8.05 7.16
CA LYS A 45 5.83 7.04 8.13
C LYS A 45 7.33 7.07 8.38
N VAL A 46 8.08 7.84 7.60
CA VAL A 46 9.54 8.01 7.72
C VAL A 46 10.28 6.66 7.68
N ILE A 47 9.78 5.75 6.85
CA ILE A 47 10.43 4.45 6.62
C ILE A 47 11.58 4.67 5.65
N GLY A 48 12.79 4.22 6.01
CA GLY A 48 13.94 4.34 5.12
C GLY A 48 13.73 3.59 3.80
N PHE A 49 14.13 4.17 2.67
CA PHE A 49 13.86 3.58 1.35
C PHE A 49 14.41 2.15 1.21
N ARG A 50 15.57 1.85 1.84
CA ARG A 50 16.19 0.52 1.84
C ARG A 50 15.46 -0.49 2.71
N SER A 51 14.64 -0.02 3.63
CA SER A 51 13.81 -0.87 4.48
C SER A 51 12.56 -1.34 3.77
N ILE A 52 12.08 -0.64 2.74
CA ILE A 52 10.88 -1.04 2.00
C ILE A 52 11.24 -2.19 1.05
N TYR A 53 10.65 -3.35 1.31
CA TYR A 53 10.86 -4.54 0.49
C TYR A 53 9.87 -4.62 -0.66
N SER A 54 8.59 -4.32 -0.40
CA SER A 54 7.57 -4.36 -1.44
C SER A 54 6.44 -3.37 -1.19
N VAL A 55 5.83 -2.91 -2.29
CA VAL A 55 4.57 -2.17 -2.28
C VAL A 55 3.64 -2.84 -3.28
N THR A 56 2.56 -3.42 -2.77
CA THR A 56 1.52 -4.05 -3.57
C THR A 56 0.28 -3.17 -3.60
N ALA A 57 -0.52 -3.25 -4.66
CA ALA A 57 -1.77 -2.49 -4.76
C ALA A 57 -2.85 -3.30 -5.46
N PHE A 58 -3.97 -3.49 -4.77
CA PHE A 58 -5.14 -4.19 -5.26
C PHE A 58 -6.29 -3.23 -5.40
N LYS A 59 -7.08 -3.37 -6.47
CA LYS A 59 -8.25 -2.51 -6.65
C LYS A 59 -9.23 -2.89 -5.54
N HIS A 60 -9.60 -1.92 -4.70
CA HIS A 60 -10.60 -2.14 -3.69
C HIS A 60 -11.95 -2.36 -4.39
N LYS A 61 -12.55 -3.51 -4.17
CA LYS A 61 -13.92 -3.79 -4.56
C LYS A 61 -14.73 -3.90 -3.27
N PRO A 62 -15.61 -2.93 -2.97
CA PRO A 62 -16.48 -3.05 -1.82
C PRO A 62 -17.32 -4.33 -1.97
N GLY A 63 -17.17 -5.27 -1.02
CA GLY A 63 -17.92 -6.53 -0.98
C GLY A 63 -17.12 -7.84 -1.10
N GLU A 64 -15.82 -7.83 -1.44
CA GLU A 64 -15.04 -9.09 -1.59
C GLU A 64 -14.39 -9.61 -0.29
N TYR A 65 -14.44 -8.87 0.82
CA TYR A 65 -13.77 -9.25 2.09
C TYR A 65 -14.65 -10.08 3.05
N LEU A 66 -15.81 -10.58 2.63
CA LEU A 66 -16.74 -11.26 3.54
C LEU A 66 -16.51 -12.76 3.75
N ILE A 67 -15.54 -13.42 3.11
CA ILE A 67 -15.32 -14.86 3.36
C ILE A 67 -13.83 -15.20 3.35
N SER A 68 -13.24 -15.20 4.54
CA SER A 68 -12.21 -16.16 4.94
C SER A 68 -12.05 -16.10 6.46
N LEU A 69 -13.00 -16.72 7.17
CA LEU A 69 -12.83 -17.25 8.53
C LEU A 69 -12.75 -18.77 8.41
#